data_AF-A0A9D6L4D8-F1
#
_entry.id   AF-A0A9D6L4D8-F1
#
_cell.length_a   1.000
_cell.length_b   1.000
_cell.length_c   1.000
_cell.angle_alpha   90.00
_cell.angle_beta   90.00
_cell.angle_gamma   90.00
#
_symmetry.space_group_name_H-M   'P 1'
#
loop_
_entity.id
_entity.type
_entity.pdbx_description
1 polymer ?
#
loop_
_entity_poly.entity_id
_entity_poly.type
_entity_poly.pdbx_seq_one_letter_code
_entity_poly.pdbx_strand_id
1 'polypeptide(L)'
;MDLDAMLDAPVKVHCIGGFVLVAHYGAPRATRDIDYVFETGDVRKDLQSMAGEGTPFATKHGVHVQRVTVACLPEDYATRLEEIFPEELENLRLMALDPYDLILTKMDRNNDTDRADAKFLARKLDLRGEILRERDM
;
A
#
# COMPACT_ATOMS: atom_id res chain seq x y z
N MET A 1 -12.62 -10.48 4.14
CA MET A 1 -12.78 -9.11 4.72
C MET A 1 -14.09 -8.50 4.20
N ASP A 2 -14.80 -7.65 4.93
CA ASP A 2 -16.11 -7.12 4.47
C ASP A 2 -16.05 -6.42 3.08
N LEU A 3 -14.94 -5.72 2.78
CA LEU A 3 -14.72 -5.09 1.47
C LEU A 3 -14.54 -6.10 0.33
N ASP A 4 -13.87 -7.22 0.62
CA ASP A 4 -13.66 -8.31 -0.33
C ASP A 4 -14.98 -8.95 -0.76
N ALA A 5 -15.93 -9.11 0.19
CA ALA A 5 -17.26 -9.61 -0.08
C ALA A 5 -18.19 -8.61 -0.81
N MET A 6 -17.81 -7.32 -0.87
CA MET A 6 -18.55 -6.30 -1.61
C MET A 6 -18.19 -6.25 -3.10
N LEU A 7 -17.13 -6.94 -3.51
CA LEU A 7 -16.64 -6.98 -4.88
C LEU A 7 -17.29 -8.13 -5.65
N ASP A 8 -17.87 -7.81 -6.80
CA ASP A 8 -18.52 -8.80 -7.68
C ASP A 8 -17.51 -9.53 -8.60
N ALA A 9 -16.25 -9.08 -8.62
CA ALA A 9 -15.18 -9.61 -9.43
C ALA A 9 -13.80 -9.31 -8.82
N PRO A 10 -12.74 -10.06 -9.19
CA PRO A 10 -11.40 -9.80 -8.70
C PRO A 10 -10.88 -8.41 -9.06
N VAL A 11 -10.42 -7.69 -8.04
CA VAL A 11 -9.75 -6.39 -8.10
C VAL A 11 -8.38 -6.50 -7.43
N LYS A 12 -7.37 -6.00 -8.13
CA LYS A 12 -5.99 -5.88 -7.62
C LYS A 12 -5.65 -4.42 -7.43
N VAL A 13 -5.12 -4.08 -6.26
CA VAL A 13 -4.61 -2.74 -5.95
C VAL A 13 -3.16 -2.75 -5.53
N HIS A 14 -2.42 -1.75 -5.98
CA HIS A 14 -1.02 -1.54 -5.59
C HIS A 14 -1.00 -0.61 -4.38
N CYS A 15 -0.86 -1.20 -3.20
CA CYS A 15 -0.87 -0.49 -1.93
C CYS A 15 0.46 0.22 -1.70
N ILE A 16 0.39 1.39 -1.06
CA ILE A 16 1.56 2.19 -0.67
C ILE A 16 1.42 2.70 0.77
N GLY A 17 2.39 3.48 1.22
CA GLY A 17 2.27 4.26 2.44
C GLY A 17 2.30 3.42 3.73
N GLY A 18 1.56 3.91 4.73
CA GLY A 18 1.61 3.33 6.08
C GLY A 18 0.98 1.95 6.19
N PHE A 19 -0.01 1.65 5.35
CA PHE A 19 -0.67 0.37 5.34
C PHE A 19 0.29 -0.79 5.02
N VAL A 20 1.09 -0.65 3.97
CA VAL A 20 2.07 -1.68 3.59
C VAL A 20 3.09 -1.93 4.70
N LEU A 21 3.56 -0.87 5.36
CA LEU A 21 4.48 -0.97 6.49
C LEU A 21 3.91 -1.79 7.64
N VAL A 22 2.64 -1.57 7.98
CA VAL A 22 1.98 -2.23 9.11
C VAL A 22 1.57 -3.66 8.74
N ALA A 23 0.84 -3.83 7.64
CA ALA A 23 0.24 -5.10 7.26
C ALA A 23 1.27 -6.10 6.70
N HIS A 24 2.22 -5.65 5.87
CA HIS A 24 3.22 -6.53 5.24
C HIS A 24 4.52 -6.58 6.04
N TYR A 25 5.06 -5.40 6.39
CA TYR A 25 6.36 -5.31 7.07
C TYR A 25 6.27 -5.23 8.59
N GLY A 26 5.09 -5.39 9.20
CA GLY A 26 4.91 -5.48 10.65
C GLY A 26 5.45 -4.27 11.45
N ALA A 27 5.29 -3.05 10.93
CA ALA A 27 5.64 -1.84 11.65
C ALA A 27 4.80 -1.69 12.93
N PRO A 28 5.39 -1.34 14.08
CA PRO A 28 4.70 -1.29 15.37
C PRO A 28 3.91 0.02 15.55
N ARG A 29 3.02 0.33 14.60
CA ARG A 29 2.11 1.48 14.64
C ARG A 29 0.77 1.14 14.00
N ALA A 30 -0.24 1.94 14.27
CA ALA A 30 -1.53 1.84 13.59
C ALA A 30 -1.52 2.67 12.27
N THR A 31 -2.48 2.35 11.40
CA THR A 31 -2.83 3.11 10.19
C THR A 31 -4.35 3.13 10.07
N ARG A 32 -4.93 4.19 9.49
CA ARG A 32 -6.40 4.36 9.39
C ARG A 32 -6.90 4.38 7.96
N ASP A 33 -5.99 4.14 7.05
CA ASP A 33 -6.07 4.35 5.62
C ASP A 33 -5.34 3.21 4.91
N ILE A 34 -5.89 2.80 3.78
CA ILE A 34 -5.29 1.90 2.81
C ILE A 34 -5.04 2.75 1.57
N ASP A 35 -3.83 3.28 1.47
CA ASP A 35 -3.40 4.05 0.30
C ASP A 35 -3.09 3.11 -0.86
N TYR A 36 -3.59 3.45 -2.06
CA TYR A 36 -3.24 2.73 -3.29
C TYR A 36 -3.06 3.67 -4.48
N VAL A 37 -2.18 3.30 -5.40
CA VAL A 37 -1.82 4.12 -6.57
C VAL A 37 -2.42 3.61 -7.87
N PHE A 38 -2.60 2.30 -7.96
CA PHE A 38 -3.17 1.65 -9.13
C PHE A 38 -4.19 0.62 -8.70
N GLU A 39 -5.20 0.48 -9.55
CA GLU A 39 -6.30 -0.46 -9.40
C GLU A 39 -6.54 -1.09 -10.77
N THR A 40 -6.66 -2.42 -10.79
CA THR A 40 -6.91 -3.20 -12.02
C THR A 40 -7.96 -4.27 -11.72
N GLY A 41 -8.81 -4.56 -12.70
CA GLY A 41 -9.92 -5.52 -12.55
C GLY A 41 -11.23 -4.99 -13.14
N ASP A 42 -12.30 -5.78 -13.05
CA ASP A 42 -13.66 -5.35 -13.42
C ASP A 42 -14.27 -4.51 -12.30
N VAL A 43 -13.82 -3.26 -12.22
CA VAL A 43 -14.29 -2.34 -11.18
C VAL A 43 -15.57 -1.63 -11.66
N ARG A 44 -16.70 -2.35 -11.69
CA ARG A 44 -18.01 -1.71 -11.95
C ARG A 44 -18.37 -0.65 -10.89
N LYS A 45 -17.73 -0.71 -9.72
CA LYS A 45 -17.86 0.25 -8.61
C LYS A 45 -16.49 0.60 -8.05
N ASP A 46 -16.06 1.84 -8.27
CA ASP A 46 -14.82 2.41 -7.75
C ASP A 46 -14.60 2.09 -6.25
N LEU A 47 -13.44 1.54 -5.89
CA LEU A 47 -13.10 1.17 -4.50
C LEU A 47 -13.27 2.35 -3.53
N GLN A 48 -12.90 3.56 -3.96
CA GLN A 48 -13.01 4.75 -3.14
C GLN A 48 -14.47 5.14 -2.89
N SER A 49 -15.39 4.90 -3.82
CA SER A 49 -16.83 5.08 -3.59
C SER A 49 -17.42 4.10 -2.56
N MET A 50 -16.86 2.90 -2.41
CA MET A 50 -17.36 1.86 -1.50
C MET A 50 -16.78 1.98 -0.09
N ALA A 51 -15.48 2.27 0.00
CA ALA A 51 -14.72 2.20 1.25
C ALA A 51 -13.89 3.46 1.54
N GLY A 52 -14.09 4.55 0.78
CA GLY A 52 -13.40 5.81 1.00
C GLY A 52 -13.80 6.52 2.29
N GLU A 53 -13.12 7.63 2.59
CA GLU A 53 -13.41 8.44 3.76
C GLU A 53 -14.89 8.90 3.76
N GLY A 54 -15.53 8.84 4.93
CA GLY A 54 -16.95 9.21 5.08
C GLY A 54 -17.97 8.16 4.60
N THR A 55 -17.53 7.03 4.03
CA THR A 55 -18.44 5.93 3.69
C THR A 55 -18.92 5.17 4.93
N PRO A 56 -20.08 4.48 4.87
CA PRO A 56 -20.52 3.60 5.96
C PRO A 56 -19.49 2.52 6.31
N PHE A 57 -18.74 2.03 5.31
CA PHE A 57 -17.63 1.11 5.52
C PHE A 57 -16.54 1.74 6.39
N ALA A 58 -16.08 2.94 6.05
CA ALA A 58 -15.06 3.66 6.81
C ALA A 58 -15.50 3.95 8.25
N THR A 59 -16.75 4.34 8.46
CA THR A 59 -17.30 4.55 9.81
C THR A 59 -17.34 3.24 10.61
N LYS A 60 -17.79 2.14 10.00
CA LYS A 60 -17.93 0.84 10.66
C LYS A 60 -16.58 0.25 11.07
N HIS A 61 -15.59 0.29 10.18
CA HIS A 61 -14.30 -0.39 10.38
C HIS A 61 -13.20 0.53 10.92
N GLY A 62 -13.41 1.85 10.91
CA GLY A 62 -12.39 2.83 11.34
C GLY A 62 -11.19 2.92 10.39
N VAL A 63 -11.26 2.26 9.23
CA VAL A 63 -10.27 2.25 8.15
C VAL A 63 -10.95 2.60 6.83
N HIS A 64 -10.29 3.38 5.98
CA HIS A 64 -10.81 3.76 4.66
C HIS A 64 -9.79 3.51 3.56
N VAL A 65 -10.23 3.36 2.32
CA VAL A 65 -9.32 3.29 1.16
C VAL A 65 -9.13 4.69 0.58
N GLN A 66 -7.91 5.00 0.15
CA GLN A 66 -7.58 6.28 -0.44
C GLN A 66 -6.78 6.06 -1.72
N ARG A 67 -7.33 6.54 -2.85
CA ARG A 67 -6.57 6.57 -4.10
C ARG A 67 -5.59 7.73 -4.07
N VAL A 68 -4.32 7.41 -4.28
CA VAL A 68 -3.23 8.38 -4.40
C VAL A 68 -2.97 8.61 -5.89
N THR A 69 -3.18 9.85 -6.34
CA THR A 69 -3.07 10.23 -7.76
C THR A 69 -1.66 10.67 -8.17
N VAL A 70 -0.83 11.03 -7.19
CA VAL A 70 0.56 11.46 -7.40
C VAL A 70 1.47 10.67 -6.48
N ALA A 71 2.27 9.79 -7.07
CA ALA A 71 3.35 9.07 -6.41
C ALA A 71 4.50 8.87 -7.41
N CYS A 72 5.73 9.21 -7.00
CA CYS A 72 6.92 8.83 -7.74
C CYS A 72 7.22 7.38 -7.40
N LEU A 73 6.93 6.48 -8.34
CA LEU A 73 7.22 5.06 -8.21
C LEU A 73 8.44 4.72 -9.06
N PRO A 74 9.38 3.91 -8.54
CA PRO A 74 10.54 3.47 -9.32
C PRO A 74 10.14 2.71 -10.59
N GLU A 75 11.05 2.70 -11.57
CA GLU A 75 10.87 1.89 -12.78
C GLU A 75 10.68 0.41 -12.41
N ASP A 76 9.80 -0.25 -13.17
CA ASP A 76 9.46 -1.67 -13.03
C ASP A 76 9.02 -2.13 -11.63
N TYR A 77 8.63 -1.22 -10.72
CA TYR A 77 8.17 -1.59 -9.37
C TYR A 77 7.08 -2.67 -9.39
N ALA A 78 6.23 -2.65 -10.42
CA ALA A 78 5.13 -3.60 -10.58
C ALA A 78 5.61 -5.07 -10.69
N THR A 79 6.85 -5.30 -11.14
CA THR A 79 7.46 -6.63 -11.24
C THR A 79 7.89 -7.20 -9.89
N ARG A 80 7.97 -6.34 -8.85
CA ARG A 80 8.45 -6.66 -7.50
C ARG A 80 7.35 -6.62 -6.45
N LEU A 81 6.09 -6.59 -6.88
CA LEU A 81 4.94 -6.57 -5.98
C LEU A 81 4.74 -7.92 -5.32
N GLU A 82 4.47 -7.90 -4.02
CA GLU A 82 4.12 -9.08 -3.22
C GLU A 82 2.69 -8.98 -2.71
N GLU A 83 1.96 -10.09 -2.58
CA GLU A 83 0.61 -10.08 -2.03
C GLU A 83 0.66 -10.03 -0.50
N ILE A 84 -0.10 -9.11 0.11
CA ILE A 84 -0.08 -8.88 1.56
C ILE A 84 -0.77 -10.02 2.32
N PHE A 85 -1.90 -10.51 1.78
CA PHE A 85 -2.70 -11.57 2.39
C PHE A 85 -2.93 -12.70 1.38
N PRO A 86 -1.88 -13.49 1.07
CA PRO A 86 -1.99 -14.55 0.07
C PRO A 86 -3.03 -15.58 0.49
N GLU A 87 -3.97 -15.86 -0.43
CA GLU A 87 -5.05 -16.86 -0.25
C GLU A 87 -6.09 -16.55 0.85
N GLU A 88 -6.02 -15.37 1.49
CA GLU A 88 -7.01 -14.98 2.52
C GLU A 88 -8.23 -14.23 1.96
N LEU A 89 -8.10 -13.63 0.77
CA LEU A 89 -9.11 -12.80 0.12
C LEU A 89 -9.44 -13.38 -1.26
N GLU A 90 -10.73 -13.41 -1.61
CA GLU A 90 -11.20 -14.03 -2.85
C GLU A 90 -11.18 -13.05 -4.03
N ASN A 91 -11.67 -11.84 -3.80
CA ASN A 91 -11.88 -10.81 -4.82
C ASN A 91 -10.96 -9.60 -4.65
N LEU A 92 -10.33 -9.38 -3.51
CA LEU A 92 -9.46 -8.24 -3.25
C LEU A 92 -8.01 -8.69 -3.10
N ARG A 93 -7.15 -8.32 -4.04
CA ARG A 93 -5.71 -8.58 -3.98
C ARG A 93 -4.96 -7.30 -3.63
N LEU A 94 -4.49 -7.24 -2.38
CA LEU A 94 -3.70 -6.12 -1.87
C LEU A 94 -2.22 -6.40 -2.12
N MET A 95 -1.58 -5.58 -2.97
CA MET A 95 -0.18 -5.76 -3.35
C MET A 95 0.71 -4.78 -2.59
N ALA A 96 1.70 -5.27 -1.86
CA ALA A 96 2.75 -4.50 -1.23
C ALA A 96 3.85 -4.12 -2.24
N LEU A 97 4.32 -2.88 -2.13
CA LEU A 97 5.60 -2.48 -2.71
C LEU A 97 6.76 -3.22 -2.04
N ASP A 98 7.77 -3.56 -2.85
CA ASP A 98 9.11 -3.92 -2.38
C ASP A 98 9.64 -2.84 -1.40
N PRO A 99 10.40 -3.23 -0.37
CA PRO A 99 10.77 -2.31 0.71
C PRO A 99 11.62 -1.12 0.24
N TYR A 100 12.45 -1.30 -0.80
CA TYR A 100 13.22 -0.21 -1.39
C TYR A 100 12.30 0.79 -2.11
N ASP A 101 11.34 0.28 -2.88
CA ASP A 101 10.40 1.10 -3.62
C ASP A 101 9.50 1.88 -2.66
N LEU A 102 9.05 1.25 -1.57
CA LEU A 102 8.27 1.89 -0.53
C LEU A 102 9.03 3.02 0.17
N ILE A 103 10.34 2.86 0.44
CA ILE A 103 11.19 3.92 0.98
C ILE A 103 11.27 5.10 0.01
N LEU A 104 11.48 4.82 -1.29
CA LEU A 104 11.56 5.86 -2.32
C LEU A 104 10.30 6.72 -2.37
N THR A 105 9.10 6.13 -2.30
CA THR A 105 7.83 6.89 -2.24
C THR A 105 7.70 7.83 -1.04
N LYS A 106 8.46 7.57 0.04
CA LYS A 106 8.44 8.34 1.29
C LYS A 106 9.54 9.40 1.34
N MET A 107 10.64 9.19 0.63
CA MET A 107 11.76 10.13 0.59
C MET A 107 11.38 11.47 -0.07
N ASP A 108 10.40 11.49 -0.97
CA ASP A 108 9.90 12.74 -1.56
C ASP A 108 9.28 13.70 -0.52
N ARG A 109 8.61 13.16 0.49
CA ARG A 109 7.96 13.96 1.54
C ARG A 109 8.93 14.27 2.68
N ASN A 110 9.83 13.33 2.99
CA ASN A 110 10.91 13.45 3.99
C ASN A 110 10.47 14.12 5.31
N ASN A 111 9.30 13.75 5.84
CA ASN A 111 8.89 14.18 7.19
C ASN A 111 9.47 13.23 8.26
N ASP A 112 9.28 13.54 9.54
CA ASP A 112 9.81 12.74 10.64
C ASP A 112 9.27 11.29 10.66
N THR A 113 8.00 11.11 10.31
CA THR A 113 7.36 9.80 10.22
C THR A 113 7.97 8.98 9.08
N ASP A 114 8.17 9.58 7.91
CA ASP A 114 8.77 8.93 6.75
C ASP A 114 10.22 8.53 7.01
N ARG A 115 11.00 9.38 7.70
CA ARG A 115 12.35 9.03 8.16
C ARG A 115 12.34 7.87 9.17
N ALA A 116 11.38 7.83 10.07
CA ALA A 116 11.24 6.74 11.04
C ALA A 116 10.88 5.41 10.35
N ASP A 117 9.93 5.47 9.41
CA ASP A 117 9.49 4.34 8.59
C ASP A 117 10.66 3.77 7.75
N ALA A 118 11.45 4.62 7.10
CA ALA A 118 12.63 4.20 6.34
C ALA A 118 13.70 3.54 7.24
N LYS A 119 13.96 4.11 8.42
CA LYS A 119 14.89 3.52 9.41
C LYS A 119 14.39 2.16 9.91
N PHE A 120 13.08 2.01 10.11
CA PHE A 120 12.47 0.76 10.52
C PHE A 120 12.72 -0.34 9.47
N LEU A 121 12.38 -0.07 8.20
CA LEU A 121 12.59 -1.01 7.09
C LEU A 121 14.06 -1.36 6.92
N ALA A 122 14.93 -0.37 6.90
CA ALA A 122 16.37 -0.57 6.74
C ALA A 122 16.95 -1.51 7.81
N ARG A 123 16.54 -1.35 9.07
CA ARG A 123 16.97 -2.20 10.17
C ARG A 123 16.34 -3.59 10.14
N LYS A 124 15.05 -3.68 9.80
CA LYS A 124 14.30 -4.94 9.82
C LYS A 124 14.75 -5.90 8.72
N LEU A 125 15.10 -5.36 7.55
CA LEU A 125 15.37 -6.14 6.35
C LEU A 125 16.83 -6.07 5.87
N ASP A 126 17.72 -5.46 6.67
CA ASP A 126 19.13 -5.25 6.32
C ASP A 126 19.32 -4.61 4.92
N LEU A 127 18.56 -3.54 4.67
CA LEU A 127 18.50 -2.93 3.34
C LEU A 127 19.80 -2.20 2.99
N ARG A 128 20.21 -2.29 1.72
CA ARG A 128 21.44 -1.67 1.22
C ARG A 128 21.14 -0.36 0.50
N GLY A 129 21.79 0.71 0.93
CA GLY A 129 21.63 2.04 0.31
C GLY A 129 22.14 2.14 -1.13
N GLU A 130 22.86 1.14 -1.63
CA GLU A 130 23.24 1.02 -3.05
C GLU A 130 22.00 0.75 -3.92
N ILE A 131 21.14 -0.19 -3.53
CA ILE A 131 19.92 -0.55 -4.26
C ILE A 131 18.92 0.62 -4.28
N LEU A 132 18.83 1.40 -3.19
CA LEU A 132 18.03 2.62 -3.17
C LEU A 132 18.48 3.61 -4.25
N ARG A 133 19.79 3.80 -4.43
CA ARG A 133 20.35 4.73 -5.42
C ARG A 133 20.15 4.22 -6.84
N GLU A 134 20.28 2.92 -7.07
CA GLU A 134 20.05 2.31 -8.38
C GLU A 134 18.61 2.48 -8.86
N ARG A 135 17.63 2.45 -7.93
CA ARG A 135 16.19 2.53 -8.25
C ARG A 135 15.62 3.96 -8.25
N ASP A 136 16.40 4.93 -7.79
CA ASP A 136 16.05 6.37 -7.83
C ASP A 136 16.47 7.04 -9.16
N MET A 137 17.24 6.31 -9.99
CA MET A 137 17.80 6.80 -11.25
C MET A 137 16.87 6.68 -12.45
#